data_AF-A0A938IGW4-F1
#
_entry.id   AF-A0A938IGW4-F1
#
_cell.length_a   1.000
_cell.length_b   1.000
_cell.length_c   1.000
_cell.angle_alpha   90.00
_cell.angle_beta   90.00
_cell.angle_gamma   90.00
#
_symmetry.space_group_name_H-M   'P 1'
#
loop_
_entity.id
_entity.type
_entity.pdbx_description
1 polymer ?
#
loop_
_entity_poly.entity_id
_entity_poly.type
_entity_poly.pdbx_seq_one_letter_code
_entity_poly.pdbx_strand_id
1 'polypeptide(L)'
;MVNSPNDLRARVDAFVADLAVLIRQSALEAVQEALGAGAAPRRGPGRPRGSGKAPKAARGGKRAKRDPQAVLAMADKVHGIVKAKPGQSVEQIGKALRMPTKALTLPIRKLLEAKRVKTKGQRRGTRYFPS
;
A
#
# COMPACT_ATOMS: atom_id res chain seq x y z
N MET A 1 4.11 -25.86 -31.96
CA MET A 1 3.49 -24.53 -32.08
C MET A 1 4.55 -23.56 -32.58
N VAL A 2 4.52 -23.21 -33.87
CA VAL A 2 5.52 -22.34 -34.49
C VAL A 2 5.04 -20.90 -34.30
N ASN A 3 5.74 -20.10 -33.49
CA ASN A 3 5.47 -18.66 -33.40
C ASN A 3 5.83 -18.04 -34.75
N SER A 4 4.84 -17.56 -35.49
CA SER A 4 5.11 -16.91 -36.77
C SER A 4 5.74 -15.53 -36.50
N PRO A 5 6.66 -15.04 -37.34
CA PRO A 5 7.28 -13.72 -37.16
C PRO A 5 6.27 -12.56 -37.06
N ASN A 6 5.08 -12.72 -37.65
CA ASN A 6 3.96 -11.77 -37.49
C ASN A 6 3.35 -11.79 -36.08
N ASP A 7 3.30 -12.94 -35.40
CA ASP A 7 2.76 -13.04 -34.03
C ASP A 7 3.65 -12.30 -33.03
N LEU A 8 4.97 -12.35 -33.25
CA LEU A 8 5.93 -11.62 -32.42
C LEU A 8 5.77 -10.10 -32.59
N ARG A 9 5.63 -9.62 -33.84
CA ARG A 9 5.41 -8.20 -34.12
C ARG A 9 4.12 -7.70 -33.49
N ALA A 10 3.01 -8.43 -33.68
CA ALA A 10 1.72 -8.07 -33.09
C ALA A 10 1.78 -7.99 -31.54
N ARG A 11 2.52 -8.89 -30.90
CA ARG A 11 2.74 -8.86 -29.44
C ARG A 11 3.60 -7.69 -28.99
N VAL A 12 4.64 -7.35 -29.75
CA VAL A 12 5.49 -6.19 -29.47
C VAL A 12 4.67 -4.91 -29.62
N ASP A 13 3.86 -4.80 -30.66
CA ASP A 13 3.01 -3.61 -30.90
C ASP A 13 1.97 -3.43 -29.79
N ALA A 14 1.32 -4.52 -29.37
CA ALA A 14 0.38 -4.50 -28.23
C ALA A 14 1.09 -4.07 -26.93
N PHE A 15 2.30 -4.60 -26.69
CA PHE A 15 3.08 -4.23 -25.51
C PHE A 15 3.51 -2.75 -25.52
N VAL A 16 3.93 -2.23 -26.67
CA VAL A 16 4.28 -0.81 -26.82
C VAL A 16 3.05 0.08 -26.61
N ALA A 17 1.88 -0.33 -27.09
CA ALA A 17 0.63 0.38 -26.85
C ALA A 17 0.27 0.44 -25.35
N ASP A 18 0.42 -0.67 -24.64
CA ASP A 18 0.19 -0.74 -23.20
C ASP A 18 1.17 0.15 -22.43
N LEU A 19 2.46 0.12 -22.78
CA LEU A 19 3.47 1.00 -22.19
C LEU A 19 3.14 2.49 -22.42
N ALA A 20 2.68 2.85 -23.61
CA ALA A 20 2.31 4.23 -23.91
C ALA A 20 1.14 4.73 -23.05
N VAL A 21 0.17 3.87 -22.72
CA VAL A 21 -0.94 4.21 -21.81
C VAL A 21 -0.44 4.45 -20.39
N LEU A 22 0.40 3.55 -19.87
CA LEU A 22 0.99 3.67 -18.54
C LEU A 22 1.84 4.94 -18.39
N ILE A 23 2.67 5.24 -19.39
CA ILE A 23 3.52 6.44 -19.38
C ILE A 23 2.65 7.70 -19.39
N ARG A 24 1.61 7.78 -20.24
CA ARG A 24 0.69 8.94 -20.26
C ARG A 24 -0.01 9.17 -18.92
N GLN A 25 -0.46 8.11 -18.25
CA GLN A 25 -1.09 8.23 -16.93
C GLN A 25 -0.09 8.78 -15.89
N SER A 26 1.12 8.23 -15.83
CA SER A 26 2.16 8.71 -14.91
C SER A 26 2.55 10.18 -15.16
N ALA A 27 2.61 10.60 -16.43
CA ALA A 27 2.90 11.98 -16.80
C ALA A 27 1.79 12.94 -16.35
N LEU A 28 0.52 12.57 -16.50
CA LEU A 28 -0.61 13.38 -16.03
C LEU A 28 -0.61 13.52 -14.50
N GLU A 29 -0.31 12.45 -13.77
CA GLU A 29 -0.19 12.49 -12.30
C GLU A 29 0.95 13.42 -11.85
N ALA A 30 2.12 13.33 -12.47
CA ALA A 30 3.26 14.20 -12.16
C ALA A 30 2.94 15.68 -12.44
N VAL A 31 2.24 15.97 -13.53
CA VAL A 31 1.80 17.32 -13.88
C VAL A 31 0.75 17.84 -12.89
N GLN A 32 -0.22 17.01 -12.48
CA GLN A 32 -1.21 17.36 -11.46
C GLN A 32 -0.56 17.60 -10.08
N GLU A 33 0.47 16.84 -9.71
CA GLU A 33 1.19 17.06 -8.47
C GLU A 33 1.98 18.38 -8.50
N ALA A 34 2.67 18.65 -9.62
CA ALA A 34 3.43 19.88 -9.79
C ALA A 34 2.54 21.13 -9.84
N LEU A 35 1.35 21.05 -10.46
CA LEU A 35 0.39 22.16 -10.56
C LEU A 35 -0.56 22.26 -9.36
N GLY A 36 -0.82 21.15 -8.66
CA GLY A 36 -1.77 21.04 -7.54
C GLY A 36 -1.15 21.31 -6.15
N ALA A 37 0.17 21.49 -6.05
CA ALA A 37 0.87 21.84 -4.81
C ALA A 37 0.72 23.33 -4.41
N GLY A 38 -0.35 23.99 -4.84
CA GLY A 38 -0.66 25.39 -4.52
C GLY A 38 -1.67 25.52 -3.38
N ALA A 39 -1.20 26.07 -2.25
CA ALA A 39 -1.97 26.64 -1.14
C ALA A 39 -2.72 25.67 -0.20
N ALA A 40 -2.05 25.29 0.89
CA ALA A 40 -2.75 25.03 2.15
C ALA A 40 -3.44 26.33 2.62
N PRO A 41 -4.69 26.29 3.13
CA PRO A 41 -5.36 27.49 3.60
C PRO A 41 -4.59 28.09 4.78
N ARG A 42 -4.11 29.33 4.59
CA ARG A 42 -3.54 30.14 5.68
C ARG A 42 -4.64 30.38 6.71
N ARG A 43 -4.37 30.01 7.97
CA ARG A 43 -5.28 30.26 9.09
C ARG A 43 -5.49 31.77 9.20
N GLY A 44 -6.77 32.19 9.24
CA GLY A 44 -7.17 33.59 9.22
C GLY A 44 -6.59 34.43 10.36
N PRO A 45 -6.56 35.76 10.21
CA PRO A 45 -6.04 36.68 11.20
C PRO A 45 -6.96 36.67 12.43
N GLY A 46 -6.42 36.33 13.60
CA GLY A 46 -7.19 36.39 14.85
C GLY A 46 -6.80 35.41 15.95
N ARG A 47 -5.89 34.45 15.72
CA ARG A 47 -5.42 33.59 16.83
C ARG A 47 -4.20 34.22 17.52
N PRO A 48 -4.31 34.70 18.77
CA PRO A 48 -3.18 35.27 19.49
C PRO A 48 -2.07 34.22 19.69
N ARG A 49 -0.82 34.66 19.49
CA ARG A 49 0.38 33.88 19.84
C ARG A 49 0.42 33.74 21.38
N GLY A 50 0.28 32.53 21.91
CA GLY A 50 0.85 32.19 23.22
C GLY A 50 -0.02 31.57 24.32
N SER A 51 -1.35 31.43 24.18
CA SER A 51 -2.19 30.89 25.26
C SER A 51 -2.51 29.39 25.14
N GLY A 52 -1.48 28.57 24.96
CA GLY A 52 -1.61 27.12 24.97
C GLY A 52 -0.31 26.48 25.40
N LYS A 53 -0.39 25.71 26.51
CA LYS A 53 0.64 24.79 27.00
C LYS A 53 1.49 24.26 25.85
N ALA A 54 2.82 24.43 25.94
CA ALA A 54 3.76 24.12 24.87
C ALA A 54 3.38 22.81 24.15
N PRO A 55 3.14 22.83 22.82
CA PRO A 55 2.89 21.60 22.09
C PRO A 55 4.14 20.75 22.22
N LYS A 56 4.02 19.63 22.93
CA LYS A 56 5.04 18.58 22.97
C LYS A 56 5.47 18.36 21.52
N ALA A 57 6.72 18.68 21.20
CA ALA A 57 7.23 18.73 19.83
C ALA A 57 6.68 17.54 19.06
N ALA A 58 5.80 17.81 18.09
CA ALA A 58 5.24 16.78 17.26
C ALA A 58 6.43 16.18 16.50
N ARG A 59 6.95 15.05 16.98
CA ARG A 59 7.80 14.13 16.22
C ARG A 59 6.92 13.46 15.15
N GLY A 60 6.25 14.28 14.36
CA GLY A 60 5.34 13.94 13.29
C GLY A 60 5.93 14.45 12.00
N GLY A 61 7.15 14.01 11.68
CA GLY A 61 7.54 13.96 10.27
C GLY A 61 6.44 13.21 9.56
N LYS A 62 5.89 13.80 8.47
CA LYS A 62 4.91 13.12 7.60
C LYS A 62 5.44 11.71 7.37
N ARG A 63 4.77 10.70 7.93
CA ARG A 63 5.12 9.31 7.63
C ARG A 63 5.05 9.21 6.12
N ALA A 64 6.18 8.92 5.48
CA ALA A 64 6.21 8.68 4.05
C ALA A 64 5.08 7.70 3.73
N LYS A 65 4.18 8.11 2.83
CA LYS A 65 3.13 7.21 2.35
C LYS A 65 3.86 6.00 1.78
N ARG A 66 3.51 4.81 2.27
CA ARG A 66 4.09 3.58 1.71
C ARG A 66 3.62 3.47 0.26
N ASP A 67 4.55 3.15 -0.62
CA ASP A 67 4.23 2.85 -2.00
C ASP A 67 3.15 1.74 -2.06
N PRO A 68 2.06 1.95 -2.82
CA PRO A 68 0.94 1.01 -2.86
C PRO A 68 1.32 -0.36 -3.43
N GLN A 69 2.24 -0.41 -4.40
CA GLN A 69 2.73 -1.69 -4.96
C GLN A 69 3.53 -2.47 -3.92
N ALA A 70 4.37 -1.79 -3.15
CA ALA A 70 5.11 -2.41 -2.05
C ALA A 70 4.17 -3.02 -0.98
N VAL A 71 3.02 -2.39 -0.71
CA VAL A 71 2.02 -2.93 0.22
C VAL A 71 1.34 -4.17 -0.34
N LEU A 72 1.03 -4.20 -1.64
CA LEU A 72 0.42 -5.36 -2.30
C LEU A 72 1.38 -6.55 -2.36
N ALA A 73 2.64 -6.32 -2.76
CA ALA A 73 3.66 -7.37 -2.75
C ALA A 73 3.88 -7.96 -1.34
N MET A 74 3.79 -7.11 -0.30
CA MET A 74 3.83 -7.56 1.08
C MET A 74 2.59 -8.36 1.47
N ALA A 75 1.40 -7.95 1.00
CA ALA A 75 0.16 -8.69 1.20
C ALA A 75 0.23 -10.09 0.56
N ASP A 76 0.82 -10.24 -0.63
CA ASP A 76 1.01 -11.54 -1.26
C ASP A 76 1.94 -12.47 -0.46
N LYS A 77 3.04 -11.93 0.10
CA LYS A 77 3.92 -12.69 1.00
C LYS A 77 3.20 -13.16 2.26
N VAL A 78 2.40 -12.28 2.87
CA VAL A 78 1.58 -12.63 4.04
C VAL A 78 0.57 -13.72 3.69
N HIS A 79 -0.10 -13.59 2.54
CA HIS A 79 -1.07 -14.57 2.06
C HIS A 79 -0.42 -15.95 1.81
N GLY A 80 0.80 -15.98 1.28
CA GLY A 80 1.58 -17.22 1.13
C GLY A 80 1.81 -17.93 2.47
N ILE A 81 2.16 -17.19 3.52
CA ILE A 81 2.35 -17.75 4.87
C ILE A 81 1.02 -18.23 5.46
N VAL A 82 -0.06 -17.45 5.31
CA VAL A 82 -1.39 -17.83 5.82
C VAL A 82 -1.90 -19.10 5.11
N LYS A 83 -1.60 -19.28 3.82
CA LYS A 83 -1.88 -20.52 3.09
C LYS A 83 -1.06 -21.69 3.59
N ALA A 84 0.25 -21.50 3.80
CA ALA A 84 1.14 -22.57 4.26
C ALA A 84 0.86 -22.98 5.72
N LYS A 85 0.47 -22.03 6.57
CA LYS A 85 0.23 -22.22 8.00
C LYS A 85 -1.06 -21.50 8.40
N PRO A 86 -2.23 -22.11 8.16
CA PRO A 86 -3.51 -21.53 8.53
C PRO A 86 -3.66 -21.42 10.06
N GLY A 87 -4.37 -20.41 10.52
CA GLY A 87 -4.66 -20.19 11.94
C GLY A 87 -3.58 -19.43 12.70
N GLN A 88 -2.59 -18.86 12.02
CA GLN A 88 -1.54 -18.06 12.67
C GLN A 88 -2.05 -16.68 13.14
N SER A 89 -1.42 -16.15 14.19
CA SER A 89 -1.63 -14.77 14.65
C SER A 89 -0.73 -13.79 13.88
N VAL A 90 -1.02 -12.48 13.98
CA VAL A 90 -0.18 -11.42 13.35
C VAL A 90 1.27 -11.50 13.83
N GLU A 91 1.49 -11.85 15.10
CA GLU A 91 2.83 -11.96 15.70
C GLU A 91 3.61 -13.13 15.10
N GLN A 92 2.95 -14.27 14.88
CA GLN A 92 3.57 -15.44 14.26
C GLN A 92 3.92 -15.18 12.79
N ILE A 93 3.02 -14.52 12.05
CA ILE A 93 3.26 -14.10 10.67
C ILE A 93 4.43 -13.09 10.62
N GLY A 94 4.47 -12.13 11.53
CA GLY A 94 5.58 -11.17 11.66
C GLY A 94 6.91 -11.83 11.96
N LYS A 95 6.92 -12.83 12.85
CA LYS A 95 8.13 -13.60 13.15
C LYS A 95 8.64 -14.37 11.92
N ALA A 96 7.74 -14.97 11.13
CA ALA A 96 8.10 -15.65 9.90
C ALA A 96 8.69 -14.69 8.84
N LEU A 97 8.19 -13.46 8.76
CA LEU A 97 8.69 -12.43 7.84
C LEU A 97 9.84 -11.58 8.41
N ARG A 98 10.23 -11.79 9.67
CA ARG A 98 11.15 -10.90 10.43
C ARG A 98 10.74 -9.43 10.36
N MET A 99 9.43 -9.17 10.43
CA MET A 99 8.85 -7.83 10.32
C MET A 99 8.08 -7.43 11.58
N PRO A 100 8.05 -6.14 11.92
CA PRO A 100 7.26 -5.65 13.04
C PRO A 100 5.76 -5.78 12.73
N THR A 101 4.95 -6.13 13.73
CA THR A 101 3.49 -6.28 13.60
C THR A 101 2.79 -5.03 13.06
N LYS A 102 3.32 -3.84 13.40
CA LYS A 102 2.83 -2.54 12.88
C LYS A 102 3.01 -2.36 11.37
N ALA A 103 3.97 -3.06 10.76
CA ALA A 103 4.14 -3.02 9.30
C ALA A 103 3.08 -3.88 8.59
N LEU A 104 2.67 -4.99 9.22
CA LEU A 104 1.77 -6.00 8.66
C LEU A 104 0.28 -5.64 8.74
N THR A 105 -0.12 -4.69 9.58
CA THR A 105 -1.53 -4.32 9.77
C THR A 105 -2.20 -3.86 8.47
N LEU A 106 -1.51 -3.04 7.68
CA LEU A 106 -2.04 -2.52 6.42
C LEU A 106 -2.13 -3.60 5.32
N PRO A 107 -1.09 -4.41 5.06
CA PRO A 107 -1.18 -5.57 4.16
C PRO A 107 -2.31 -6.54 4.53
N ILE A 108 -2.44 -6.89 5.82
CA ILE A 108 -3.50 -7.81 6.28
C ILE A 108 -4.89 -7.22 6.05
N ARG A 109 -5.08 -5.93 6.32
CA ARG A 109 -6.33 -5.24 6.04
C ARG A 109 -6.68 -5.30 4.54
N LYS A 110 -5.70 -5.12 3.67
CA LYS A 110 -5.89 -5.25 2.21
C LYS A 110 -6.30 -6.67 1.80
N LEU A 111 -5.76 -7.70 2.44
CA LEU A 111 -6.17 -9.09 2.20
C LEU A 111 -7.61 -9.38 2.68
N LEU A 112 -8.04 -8.77 3.78
CA LEU A 112 -9.41 -8.87 4.28
C LEU A 112 -10.39 -8.14 3.36
N GLU A 113 -10.04 -6.92 2.92
CA GLU A 113 -10.81 -6.16 1.93
C GLU A 113 -10.95 -6.93 0.61
N ALA A 114 -9.87 -7.58 0.16
CA ALA A 114 -9.86 -8.43 -1.03
C ALA A 114 -10.49 -9.82 -0.83
N LYS A 115 -11.02 -10.13 0.36
CA LYS A 115 -11.61 -11.45 0.71
C LYS A 115 -10.68 -12.64 0.47
N ARG A 116 -9.36 -12.46 0.56
CA ARG A 116 -8.38 -13.56 0.39
C ARG A 116 -8.06 -14.27 1.70
N VAL A 117 -8.37 -13.63 2.82
CA VAL A 117 -8.12 -14.13 4.18
C VAL A 117 -9.37 -13.87 5.01
N LYS A 118 -9.71 -14.80 5.91
CA LYS A 118 -10.75 -14.65 6.93
C LYS A 118 -10.14 -14.65 8.33
N THR A 119 -10.75 -13.92 9.25
CA THR A 119 -10.33 -13.88 10.66
C THR A 119 -11.26 -14.69 11.53
N LYS A 120 -10.72 -15.39 12.54
CA LYS A 120 -11.48 -15.93 13.67
C LYS A 120 -10.90 -15.42 14.99
N GLY A 121 -11.74 -15.22 15.99
CA GLY A 121 -11.34 -14.70 17.31
C GLY A 121 -11.34 -13.17 17.38
N GLN A 122 -10.91 -12.64 18.52
CA GLN A 122 -10.96 -11.20 18.81
C GLN A 122 -9.68 -10.72 19.50
N ARG A 123 -9.36 -9.42 19.32
CA ARG A 123 -8.19 -8.74 19.92
C ARG A 123 -6.89 -9.53 19.64
N ARG A 124 -6.18 -9.95 20.69
CA ARG A 124 -4.93 -10.73 20.59
C ARG A 124 -5.16 -12.19 20.18
N GLY A 125 -6.39 -12.70 20.28
CA GLY A 125 -6.77 -14.03 19.83
C GLY A 125 -7.13 -14.13 18.35
N THR A 126 -6.93 -13.06 17.56
CA THR A 126 -7.25 -13.06 16.12
C THR A 126 -6.31 -13.99 15.36
N ARG A 127 -6.91 -15.01 14.73
CA ARG A 127 -6.26 -15.99 13.87
C ARG A 127 -6.70 -15.79 12.43
N TYR A 128 -5.76 -15.89 11.50
CA TYR A 128 -5.99 -15.69 10.06
C TYR A 128 -6.03 -17.04 9.34
N PHE A 129 -7.02 -17.20 8.47
CA PHE A 129 -7.21 -18.39 7.66
C PHE A 129 -7.34 -17.98 6.19
N PRO A 130 -6.89 -18.81 5.23
CA PRO A 130 -7.20 -18.57 3.82
C PRO A 130 -8.72 -18.59 3.61
N SER A 131 -9.22 -17.66 2.78
CA SER A 131 -10.63 -17.66 2.37
C SER A 131 -10.90 -18.70 1.31
#